data_AF-A0A946UBK8-F1
#
_entry.id   AF-A0A946UBK8-F1
#
_cell.length_a   1.000
_cell.length_b   1.000
_cell.length_c   1.000
_cell.angle_alpha   90.00
_cell.angle_beta   90.00
_cell.angle_gamma   90.00
#
_symmetry.space_group_name_H-M   'P 1'
#
loop_
_entity.id
_entity.type
_entity.pdbx_description
1 polymer ?
#
loop_
_entity_poly.entity_id
_entity_poly.type
_entity_poly.pdbx_seq_one_letter_code
_entity_poly.pdbx_strand_id
1 'polypeptide(L)'
;VGRGIGSGQGKTAGRGHKGQKSRSGGYHKVGFEGGQMPLQRRLPKRGFNSRLSRYSAEVRLYQLQAMKADVIDLDVLKAEHVVGHDARKVKVINTGTLERAVTVKGLGVTKGAQAAIEAAGGKVE
;
A
#
# COMPACT_ATOMS: atom_id res chain seq x y z
N VAL A 1 -34.84 1.95 5.07
CA VAL A 1 -35.56 2.51 3.90
C VAL A 1 -36.90 1.82 3.70
N GLY A 2 -37.93 2.54 3.25
CA GLY A 2 -39.27 1.98 2.97
C GLY A 2 -40.06 1.61 4.22
N ARG A 3 -40.06 2.46 5.26
CA ARG A 3 -40.74 2.23 6.55
C ARG A 3 -41.62 3.43 6.95
N GLY A 4 -42.53 3.84 6.07
CA GLY A 4 -43.49 4.93 6.34
C GLY A 4 -42.95 6.35 6.13
N ILE A 5 -43.85 7.34 6.13
CA ILE A 5 -43.52 8.76 5.84
C ILE A 5 -42.62 9.36 6.92
N GLY A 6 -42.89 9.09 8.20
CA GLY A 6 -42.12 9.62 9.34
C GLY A 6 -40.64 9.18 9.37
N SER A 7 -40.26 8.15 8.60
CA SER A 7 -38.86 7.71 8.47
C SER A 7 -38.01 8.55 7.51
N GLY A 8 -38.60 9.51 6.79
CA GLY A 8 -37.91 10.36 5.81
C GLY A 8 -37.50 9.66 4.50
N GLN A 9 -37.45 8.32 4.47
CA GLN A 9 -37.13 7.52 3.29
C GLN A 9 -38.22 6.47 3.02
N GLY A 10 -39.48 6.92 2.96
CA GLY A 10 -40.66 6.07 2.74
C GLY A 10 -40.77 5.55 1.30
N LYS A 11 -41.74 6.06 0.53
CA LYS A 11 -42.21 5.54 -0.77
C LYS A 11 -41.11 5.15 -1.78
N THR A 12 -40.14 6.02 -2.01
CA THR A 12 -39.07 5.78 -3.00
C THR A 12 -37.78 5.24 -2.39
N ALA A 13 -37.72 5.10 -1.06
CA ALA A 13 -36.55 4.57 -0.37
C ALA A 13 -35.23 5.28 -0.75
N GLY A 14 -35.28 6.58 -1.08
CA GLY A 14 -34.12 7.37 -1.51
C GLY A 14 -33.67 7.17 -2.97
N ARG A 15 -34.39 6.39 -3.77
CA ARG A 15 -34.03 6.08 -5.18
C ARG A 15 -34.66 7.02 -6.21
N GLY A 16 -35.43 8.02 -5.79
CA GLY A 16 -36.18 8.90 -6.69
C GLY A 16 -37.32 8.18 -7.43
N HIS A 17 -37.75 8.73 -8.57
CA HIS A 17 -38.85 8.20 -9.36
C HIS A 17 -38.39 7.57 -10.68
N LYS A 18 -38.79 6.31 -10.91
CA LYS A 18 -38.60 5.56 -12.17
C LYS A 18 -37.11 5.51 -12.61
N GLY A 19 -36.87 5.08 -13.85
CA GLY A 19 -35.53 4.95 -14.43
C GLY A 19 -34.83 3.65 -14.06
N GLN A 20 -33.76 3.33 -14.79
CA GLN A 20 -33.00 2.08 -14.61
C GLN A 20 -32.50 1.94 -13.16
N LYS A 21 -31.91 3.00 -12.59
CA LYS A 21 -31.34 3.01 -11.23
C LYS A 21 -32.35 2.77 -10.09
N SER A 22 -33.65 2.97 -10.34
CA SER A 22 -34.69 2.72 -9.32
C SER A 22 -35.18 1.27 -9.30
N ARG A 23 -34.92 0.49 -10.36
CA ARG A 23 -35.37 -0.90 -10.50
C ARG A 23 -34.50 -1.84 -9.66
N SER A 24 -35.07 -2.98 -9.25
CA SER A 24 -34.27 -4.05 -8.65
C SER A 24 -33.25 -4.56 -9.67
N GLY A 25 -31.98 -4.69 -9.26
CA GLY A 25 -30.87 -5.01 -10.18
C GLY A 25 -30.51 -3.89 -11.17
N GLY A 26 -31.10 -2.70 -11.01
CA GLY A 26 -30.91 -1.54 -11.87
C GLY A 26 -29.51 -0.95 -11.79
N TYR A 27 -28.59 -1.46 -12.59
CA TYR A 27 -27.18 -1.09 -12.57
C TYR A 27 -26.61 -0.98 -13.98
N HIS A 28 -25.71 -0.02 -14.19
CA HIS A 28 -24.88 0.06 -15.39
C HIS A 28 -23.48 -0.41 -15.02
N LYS A 29 -22.80 -1.13 -15.92
CA LYS A 29 -21.48 -1.70 -15.64
C LYS A 29 -20.46 -0.61 -15.28
N VAL A 30 -19.55 -0.90 -14.35
CA VAL A 30 -18.43 0.00 -13.99
C VAL A 30 -17.71 0.44 -15.27
N GLY A 31 -17.55 1.76 -15.44
CA GLY A 31 -16.91 2.36 -16.60
C GLY A 31 -17.79 2.48 -17.84
N PHE A 32 -19.12 2.34 -17.74
CA PHE A 32 -20.05 2.70 -18.81
C PHE A 32 -20.46 4.18 -18.70
N GLU A 33 -20.23 4.95 -19.76
CA GLU A 33 -20.46 6.41 -19.81
C GLU A 33 -21.66 6.78 -20.71
N GLY A 34 -22.72 5.97 -20.71
CA GLY A 34 -23.98 6.31 -21.40
C GLY A 34 -23.96 6.19 -22.93
N GLY A 35 -22.92 5.61 -23.51
CA GLY A 35 -22.75 5.43 -24.97
C GLY A 35 -21.47 6.06 -25.52
N GLN A 36 -20.86 6.98 -24.76
CA GLN A 36 -19.54 7.51 -25.10
C GLN A 36 -18.47 6.41 -24.95
N MET A 37 -17.41 6.46 -25.77
CA MET A 37 -16.25 5.58 -25.61
C MET A 37 -15.65 5.79 -24.21
N PRO A 38 -15.55 4.79 -23.32
CA PRO A 38 -15.09 5.02 -21.94
C PRO A 38 -13.65 5.51 -21.84
N LEU A 39 -13.34 6.24 -20.76
CA LEU A 39 -11.99 6.79 -20.53
C LEU A 39 -10.88 5.73 -20.62
N GLN A 40 -11.09 4.55 -20.03
CA GLN A 40 -10.11 3.45 -20.06
C GLN A 40 -9.85 2.86 -21.47
N ARG A 41 -10.67 3.24 -22.47
CA ARG A 41 -10.49 2.90 -23.89
C ARG A 41 -9.96 4.07 -24.72
N ARG A 42 -10.25 5.32 -24.31
CA ARG A 42 -9.74 6.52 -25.01
C ARG A 42 -8.23 6.68 -24.82
N LEU A 43 -7.74 6.38 -23.62
CA LEU A 43 -6.33 6.56 -23.29
C LEU A 43 -5.50 5.35 -23.74
N PRO A 44 -4.30 5.56 -24.32
CA PRO A 44 -3.42 4.47 -24.67
C PRO A 44 -2.89 3.77 -23.42
N LYS A 45 -2.68 2.45 -23.50
CA LYS A 45 -1.97 1.72 -22.46
C LYS A 45 -0.50 2.12 -22.47
N ARG A 46 0.07 2.41 -21.31
CA ARG A 46 1.48 2.77 -21.14
C ARG A 46 2.08 2.01 -19.96
N GLY A 47 3.37 1.70 -20.07
CA GLY A 47 4.17 1.07 -19.02
C GLY A 47 4.32 -0.44 -19.20
N PHE A 48 5.07 -1.04 -18.29
CA PHE A 48 5.28 -2.48 -18.20
C PHE A 48 5.43 -2.88 -16.73
N ASN A 49 5.13 -4.15 -16.41
CA ASN A 49 5.28 -4.66 -15.06
C ASN A 49 6.66 -5.34 -14.91
N SER A 50 7.52 -4.79 -14.05
CA SER A 50 8.81 -5.41 -13.74
C SER A 50 8.64 -6.66 -12.87
N ARG A 51 9.20 -7.78 -13.32
CA ARG A 51 9.20 -9.05 -12.55
C ARG A 51 10.03 -8.95 -11.26
N LEU A 52 11.05 -8.09 -11.25
CA LEU A 52 11.94 -7.88 -10.11
C LEU A 52 11.30 -7.02 -9.01
N SER A 53 10.38 -6.14 -9.38
CA SER A 53 9.72 -5.24 -8.42
C SER A 53 8.93 -6.01 -7.37
N ARG A 54 8.38 -7.18 -7.71
CA ARG A 54 7.65 -8.04 -6.77
C ARG A 54 8.54 -8.54 -5.62
N TYR A 55 9.82 -8.77 -5.89
CA TYR A 55 10.76 -9.33 -4.91
C TYR A 55 11.60 -8.25 -4.21
N SER A 56 11.28 -6.96 -4.45
CA SER A 56 11.92 -5.83 -3.79
C SER A 56 11.01 -5.34 -2.67
N ALA A 57 11.55 -5.23 -1.46
CA ALA A 57 10.85 -4.68 -0.30
C ALA A 57 11.57 -3.43 0.23
N GLU A 58 10.82 -2.60 0.96
CA GLU A 58 11.33 -1.42 1.64
C GLU A 58 11.13 -1.57 3.14
N VAL A 59 12.13 -1.17 3.93
CA VAL A 59 12.10 -1.21 5.39
C VAL A 59 12.35 0.18 5.95
N ARG A 60 11.56 0.55 6.96
CA ARG A 60 11.58 1.86 7.60
C ARG A 60 12.34 1.80 8.93
N LEU A 61 12.89 2.93 9.37
CA LEU A 61 13.70 3.03 10.59
C LEU A 61 12.93 2.64 11.86
N TYR A 62 11.65 3.01 11.97
CA TYR A 62 10.83 2.62 13.12
C TYR A 62 10.61 1.09 13.20
N GLN A 63 10.63 0.38 12.06
CA GLN A 63 10.51 -1.08 12.06
C GLN A 63 11.77 -1.70 12.63
N LEU A 64 12.95 -1.15 12.27
CA LEU A 64 14.22 -1.54 12.87
C LEU A 64 14.22 -1.22 14.38
N GLN A 65 13.71 -0.07 14.81
CA GLN A 65 13.63 0.28 16.23
C GLN A 65 12.80 -0.73 17.03
N ALA A 66 11.69 -1.22 16.47
CA ALA A 66 10.82 -2.20 17.14
C ALA A 66 11.42 -3.62 17.22
N MET A 67 12.40 -3.93 16.37
CA MET A 67 13.07 -5.24 16.37
C MET A 67 14.04 -5.35 17.55
N LYS A 68 14.17 -6.57 18.08
CA LYS A 68 15.11 -6.89 19.16
C LYS A 68 16.52 -7.26 18.67
N ALA A 69 16.66 -7.58 17.38
CA ALA A 69 17.94 -7.99 16.80
C ALA A 69 18.85 -6.78 16.54
N ASP A 70 20.12 -6.87 16.94
CA ASP A 70 21.12 -5.82 16.71
C ASP A 70 21.75 -5.92 15.32
N VAL A 71 21.85 -7.13 14.76
CA VAL A 71 22.30 -7.36 13.39
C VAL A 71 21.08 -7.59 12.50
N ILE A 72 20.92 -6.74 11.51
CA ILE A 72 19.79 -6.73 10.58
C ILE A 72 20.28 -7.22 9.23
N ASP A 73 19.95 -8.47 8.90
CA ASP A 73 20.10 -9.06 7.58
C ASP A 73 18.73 -9.37 6.96
N LEU A 74 18.74 -9.93 5.76
CA LEU A 74 17.50 -10.27 5.04
C LEU A 74 16.73 -11.42 5.70
N ASP A 75 17.41 -12.34 6.39
CA ASP A 75 16.79 -13.52 7.00
C ASP A 75 16.13 -13.16 8.34
N VAL A 76 16.77 -12.32 9.15
CA VAL A 76 16.22 -11.72 10.37
C VAL A 76 14.99 -10.88 10.05
N LEU A 77 15.02 -10.08 8.98
CA LEU A 77 13.85 -9.31 8.55
C LEU A 77 12.67 -10.20 8.14
N LYS A 78 12.94 -11.40 7.61
CA LYS A 78 11.90 -12.39 7.29
C LYS A 78 11.39 -13.11 8.53
N ALA A 79 12.29 -13.48 9.44
CA ALA A 79 11.97 -14.16 10.70
C ALA A 79 11.05 -13.30 11.58
N GLU A 80 11.31 -11.99 11.62
CA GLU A 80 10.49 -11.00 12.35
C GLU A 80 9.27 -10.52 11.54
N HIS A 81 8.99 -11.13 10.38
CA HIS A 81 7.86 -10.81 9.50
C HIS A 81 7.75 -9.33 9.06
N VAL A 82 8.87 -8.61 9.04
CA VAL A 82 8.95 -7.22 8.58
C VAL A 82 8.88 -7.16 7.05
N VAL A 83 9.46 -8.15 6.38
CA VAL A 83 9.40 -8.32 4.92
C VAL A 83 8.80 -9.68 4.55
N GLY A 84 8.22 -9.78 3.35
CA GLY A 84 7.69 -11.04 2.83
C GLY A 84 8.78 -12.10 2.65
N HIS A 85 8.42 -13.37 2.84
CA HIS A 85 9.36 -14.50 2.70
C HIS A 85 9.98 -14.58 1.29
N ASP A 86 9.25 -14.13 0.27
CA ASP A 86 9.68 -14.09 -1.12
C ASP A 86 10.58 -12.88 -1.47
N ALA A 87 10.77 -11.94 -0.55
CA ALA A 87 11.65 -10.80 -0.76
C ALA A 87 13.10 -11.28 -0.98
N ARG A 88 13.73 -10.74 -2.04
CA ARG A 88 15.12 -11.03 -2.43
C ARG A 88 16.02 -9.81 -2.31
N LYS A 89 15.44 -8.62 -2.36
CA LYS A 89 16.15 -7.35 -2.24
C LYS A 89 15.39 -6.46 -1.26
N VAL A 90 16.10 -5.88 -0.30
CA VAL A 90 15.51 -4.95 0.66
C VAL A 90 16.25 -3.63 0.61
N LYS A 91 15.51 -2.53 0.69
CA LYS A 91 16.07 -1.18 0.81
C LYS A 91 15.60 -0.48 2.08
N VAL A 92 16.52 0.04 2.88
CA VAL A 92 16.22 0.81 4.09
C VAL A 92 16.02 2.30 3.74
N ILE A 93 14.87 2.83 4.12
CA ILE A 93 14.42 4.21 3.82
C ILE A 93 14.30 5.04 5.09
N ASN A 94 14.58 6.35 4.97
CA ASN A 94 14.54 7.27 6.09
C ASN A 94 13.09 7.64 6.43
N THR A 95 12.46 6.87 7.32
CA THR A 95 11.11 7.15 7.81
C THR A 95 10.98 6.64 9.24
N GLY A 96 10.66 7.53 10.16
CA GLY A 96 10.64 7.27 11.60
C GLY A 96 12.00 7.56 12.27
N THR A 97 12.09 7.27 13.57
CA THR A 97 13.31 7.44 14.37
C THR A 97 13.93 6.09 14.69
N LEU A 98 15.24 6.11 14.86
CA LEU A 98 16.04 4.98 15.33
C LEU A 98 16.95 5.53 16.43
N GLU A 99 16.79 5.01 17.65
CA GLU A 99 17.53 5.47 18.83
C GLU A 99 18.54 4.43 19.30
N ARG A 100 18.40 3.18 18.83
CA ARG A 100 19.31 2.08 19.14
C ARG A 100 20.37 1.90 18.05
N ALA A 101 21.56 1.51 18.45
CA ALA A 101 22.62 1.11 17.53
C ALA A 101 22.24 -0.20 16.83
N VAL A 102 22.21 -0.21 15.49
CA VAL A 102 21.94 -1.41 14.68
C VAL A 102 23.02 -1.59 13.62
N THR A 103 23.37 -2.84 13.33
CA THR A 103 24.27 -3.19 12.24
C THR A 103 23.46 -3.74 11.07
N VAL A 104 23.34 -2.97 9.98
CA VAL A 104 22.63 -3.39 8.76
C VAL A 104 23.62 -4.09 7.82
N LYS A 105 23.36 -5.36 7.45
CA LYS A 105 24.25 -6.17 6.61
C LYS A 105 23.63 -6.56 5.28
N GLY A 106 24.32 -6.26 4.17
CA GLY A 106 23.97 -6.72 2.83
C GLY A 106 22.67 -6.13 2.26
N LEU A 107 22.15 -5.05 2.88
CA LEU A 107 20.93 -4.37 2.45
C LEU A 107 21.25 -3.04 1.77
N GLY A 108 20.42 -2.65 0.80
CA GLY A 108 20.55 -1.33 0.20
C GLY A 108 20.09 -0.26 1.20
N VAL A 109 20.88 0.77 1.48
CA VAL A 109 20.48 1.85 2.39
C VAL A 109 20.40 3.18 1.63
N THR A 110 19.36 3.96 1.88
CA THR A 110 19.27 5.33 1.35
C THR A 110 20.21 6.26 2.12
N LYS A 111 20.76 7.29 1.46
CA LYS A 111 21.69 8.24 2.10
C LYS A 111 21.16 8.82 3.42
N GLY A 112 19.88 9.20 3.46
CA GLY A 112 19.26 9.70 4.68
C GLY A 112 19.11 8.66 5.79
N ALA A 113 18.82 7.40 5.42
CA ALA A 113 18.73 6.31 6.40
C ALA A 113 20.09 5.93 6.95
N GLN A 114 21.13 5.93 6.11
CA GLN A 114 22.50 5.68 6.52
C GLN A 114 22.95 6.71 7.57
N ALA A 115 22.74 8.00 7.30
CA ALA A 115 23.06 9.06 8.25
C ALA A 115 22.31 8.90 9.59
N ALA A 116 21.04 8.50 9.56
CA ALA A 116 20.27 8.25 10.78
C ALA A 116 20.78 7.02 11.56
N ILE A 117 21.18 5.95 10.88
CA ILE A 117 21.76 4.74 11.50
C ILE A 117 23.10 5.06 12.14
N GLU A 118 23.98 5.77 11.44
CA GLU A 118 25.29 6.19 11.96
C GLU A 118 25.14 7.17 13.13
N ALA A 119 24.18 8.10 13.08
CA ALA A 119 23.88 9.02 14.18
C ALA A 119 23.40 8.29 15.45
N ALA A 120 22.71 7.15 15.30
CA ALA A 120 22.31 6.28 16.41
C ALA A 120 23.44 5.35 16.89
N GLY A 121 24.66 5.48 16.35
CA GLY A 121 25.81 4.64 16.69
C GLY A 121 25.81 3.27 16.00
N GLY A 122 24.97 3.08 14.98
CA GLY A 122 24.91 1.88 14.16
C GLY A 122 25.95 1.84 13.03
N LYS A 123 25.97 0.73 12.28
CA LYS A 123 26.89 0.51 11.16
C LYS A 123 26.15 -0.08 9.96
N VAL A 124 26.59 0.25 8.76
CA VAL A 124 26.12 -0.36 7.51
C VAL A 124 27.27 -1.13 6.87
N GLU A 125 27.05 -2.41 6.58
CA GLU A 125 27.99 -3.36 5.96
C GLU A 125 27.39 -4.04 4.73
#